data_AF-A0A961Y2I0-F1
#
_entry.id   AF-A0A961Y2I0-F1
#
_cell.length_a   1.000
_cell.length_b   1.000
_cell.length_c   1.000
_cell.angle_alpha   90.00
_cell.angle_beta   90.00
_cell.angle_gamma   90.00
#
_symmetry.space_group_name_H-M   'P 1'
#
loop_
_entity.id
_entity.type
_entity.pdbx_description
1 polymer ?
#
loop_
_entity_poly.entity_id
_entity_poly.type
_entity_poly.pdbx_seq_one_letter_code
_entity_poly.pdbx_strand_id
1 'polypeptide(L)'
;IMKAAVLSLSRTSRSTANQQRLRELAFVYADIADIDPSALRWDDVVIDRTNRRWQELLSMARLFLEGRYQTTTGGAGRGTALLFEMNTLFEEYVGRLISRALAGTDMTVSLQGGRLFCLSAEMTERGLFQTKPDILIRRAGAVVHVIDTKWKRISSRIDDPKQGVSQGDVYQMMAYAQLYGAPRLTLLYPHHSGLGSEELVLARNRITGHDTILETASIDVANGTNMLDRLRRLIFVSEADATGVRRENTAFEQYTSG
;
A
#
# COMPACT_ATOMS: atom_id res chain seq x y z
N ILE A 1 -30.75 13.52 0.72
CA ILE A 1 -29.35 13.16 0.37
C ILE A 1 -29.23 11.71 -0.11
N MET A 2 -29.46 10.70 0.73
CA MET A 2 -29.24 9.29 0.32
C MET A 2 -30.08 8.85 -0.88
N LYS A 3 -31.38 9.21 -0.94
CA LYS A 3 -32.23 8.96 -2.12
C LYS A 3 -31.62 9.55 -3.39
N ALA A 4 -31.21 10.82 -3.34
CA ALA A 4 -30.56 11.48 -4.47
C ALA A 4 -29.30 10.72 -4.92
N ALA A 5 -28.48 10.25 -3.98
CA ALA A 5 -27.27 9.47 -4.29
C ALA A 5 -27.61 8.14 -4.97
N VAL A 6 -28.59 7.39 -4.45
CA VAL A 6 -29.09 6.13 -5.05
C VAL A 6 -29.60 6.37 -6.47
N LEU A 7 -30.41 7.41 -6.68
CA LEU A 7 -30.93 7.76 -8.00
C LEU A 7 -29.81 8.18 -8.97
N SER A 8 -28.81 8.93 -8.49
CA SER A 8 -27.63 9.30 -9.28
C SER A 8 -26.84 8.07 -9.71
N LEU A 9 -26.50 7.19 -8.76
CA LEU A 9 -25.76 5.95 -9.01
C LEU A 9 -26.52 4.99 -9.93
N SER A 10 -27.86 4.96 -9.86
CA SER A 10 -28.70 4.15 -10.75
C SER A 10 -28.59 4.60 -12.20
N ARG A 11 -28.28 5.87 -12.47
CA ARG A 11 -28.06 6.36 -13.84
C ARG A 11 -26.65 6.08 -14.35
N THR A 12 -25.67 5.98 -13.46
CA THR A 12 -24.25 5.84 -13.84
C THR A 12 -23.74 4.41 -13.83
N SER A 13 -24.33 3.52 -13.01
CA SER A 13 -23.83 2.15 -12.83
C SER A 13 -24.01 1.30 -14.10
N ARG A 14 -22.95 0.60 -14.51
CA ARG A 14 -22.97 -0.34 -15.65
C ARG A 14 -23.13 -1.82 -15.24
N SER A 15 -23.05 -2.12 -13.94
CA SER A 15 -23.19 -3.48 -13.41
C SER A 15 -24.66 -3.82 -13.17
N THR A 16 -25.16 -4.91 -13.76
CA THR A 16 -26.54 -5.39 -13.61
C THR A 16 -26.88 -5.74 -12.16
N ALA A 17 -25.97 -6.41 -11.44
CA ALA A 17 -26.12 -6.73 -10.04
C ALA A 17 -26.20 -5.46 -9.17
N ASN A 18 -25.40 -4.45 -9.47
CA ASN A 18 -25.46 -3.18 -8.74
C ASN A 18 -26.75 -2.40 -9.06
N GLN A 19 -27.19 -2.40 -10.32
CA GLN A 19 -28.46 -1.82 -10.73
C GLN A 19 -29.66 -2.44 -10.01
N GLN A 20 -29.65 -3.76 -9.81
CA GLN A 20 -30.69 -4.43 -9.03
C GLN A 20 -30.71 -3.94 -7.58
N ARG A 21 -29.57 -3.94 -6.89
CA ARG A 21 -29.46 -3.45 -5.50
C ARG A 21 -29.89 -1.98 -5.38
N LEU A 22 -29.54 -1.15 -6.34
CA LEU A 22 -29.93 0.26 -6.36
C LEU A 22 -31.45 0.44 -6.55
N ARG A 23 -32.12 -0.41 -7.35
CA ARG A 23 -33.59 -0.40 -7.46
C ARG A 23 -34.26 -0.83 -6.15
N GLU A 24 -33.75 -1.87 -5.51
CA GLU A 24 -34.23 -2.31 -4.19
C GLU A 24 -34.10 -1.18 -3.15
N LEU A 25 -32.94 -0.49 -3.12
CA LEU A 25 -32.74 0.66 -2.26
C LEU A 25 -33.64 1.85 -2.64
N ALA A 26 -33.85 2.11 -3.92
CA ALA A 26 -34.74 3.18 -4.38
C ALA A 26 -36.18 2.95 -3.89
N PHE A 27 -36.63 1.69 -3.85
CA PHE A 27 -37.92 1.32 -3.28
C PHE A 27 -38.02 1.62 -1.78
N VAL A 28 -36.96 1.34 -0.99
CA VAL A 28 -36.91 1.70 0.44
C VAL A 28 -37.04 3.21 0.66
N TYR A 29 -36.58 4.01 -0.30
CA TYR A 29 -36.66 5.48 -0.26
C TYR A 29 -37.89 6.04 -0.99
N ALA A 30 -38.89 5.23 -1.37
CA ALA A 30 -40.02 5.65 -2.20
C ALA A 30 -40.77 6.86 -1.60
N ASP A 31 -41.00 6.84 -0.29
CA ASP A 31 -41.77 7.88 0.43
C ASP A 31 -40.99 9.17 0.72
N ILE A 32 -39.69 9.21 0.41
CA ILE A 32 -38.86 10.41 0.61
C ILE A 32 -38.96 11.28 -0.63
N ALA A 33 -39.16 12.59 -0.45
CA ALA A 33 -39.23 13.53 -1.58
C ALA A 33 -37.97 13.53 -2.45
N ASP A 34 -38.18 13.64 -3.76
CA ASP A 34 -37.09 13.83 -4.72
C ASP A 34 -36.61 15.28 -4.67
N ILE A 35 -35.34 15.46 -4.32
CA ILE A 35 -34.69 16.77 -4.27
C ILE A 35 -33.52 16.74 -5.24
N ASP A 36 -33.41 17.78 -6.07
CA ASP A 36 -32.27 17.95 -6.96
C ASP A 36 -30.96 18.01 -6.16
N PRO A 37 -29.87 17.34 -6.59
CA PRO A 37 -28.59 17.37 -5.88
C PRO A 37 -28.07 18.79 -5.54
N SER A 38 -28.35 19.79 -6.39
CA SER A 38 -27.95 21.18 -6.15
C SER A 38 -28.74 21.89 -5.03
N ALA A 39 -29.93 21.38 -4.71
CA ALA A 39 -30.80 21.92 -3.66
C ALA A 39 -30.63 21.21 -2.31
N LEU A 40 -29.74 20.22 -2.22
CA LEU A 40 -29.47 19.50 -0.97
C LEU A 40 -28.80 20.40 0.07
N ARG A 41 -29.40 20.48 1.26
CA ARG A 41 -28.86 21.18 2.42
C ARG A 41 -27.90 20.28 3.19
N TRP A 42 -26.62 20.32 2.84
CA TRP A 42 -25.59 19.52 3.52
C TRP A 42 -25.30 20.00 4.95
N ASP A 43 -25.33 21.31 5.16
CA ASP A 43 -24.97 21.94 6.44
C ASP A 43 -26.03 21.72 7.53
N ASP A 44 -27.27 21.41 7.15
CA ASP A 44 -28.35 21.08 8.07
C ASP A 44 -28.16 19.68 8.72
N VAL A 45 -27.27 18.85 8.18
CA VAL A 45 -27.03 17.50 8.67
C VAL A 45 -25.94 17.51 9.74
N VAL A 46 -26.36 17.47 11.00
CA VAL A 46 -25.47 17.38 12.16
C VAL A 46 -25.20 15.91 12.52
N ILE A 47 -23.92 15.51 12.44
CA ILE A 47 -23.47 14.20 12.91
C ILE A 47 -23.06 14.28 14.38
N ASP A 48 -23.73 13.48 15.20
CA ASP A 48 -23.49 13.33 16.63
C ASP A 48 -23.28 11.86 17.01
N ARG A 49 -23.21 11.58 18.31
CA ARG A 49 -22.99 10.22 18.83
C ARG A 49 -24.09 9.23 18.42
N THR A 50 -25.32 9.68 18.21
CA THR A 50 -26.49 8.83 17.92
C THR A 50 -26.56 8.41 16.46
N ASN A 51 -25.99 9.20 15.55
CA ASN A 51 -26.06 8.97 14.11
C ASN A 51 -24.68 8.80 13.44
N ARG A 52 -23.60 8.67 14.22
CA ARG A 52 -22.21 8.52 13.75
C ARG A 52 -22.01 7.49 12.62
N ARG A 53 -22.78 6.40 12.62
CA ARG A 53 -22.75 5.36 11.56
C ARG A 53 -23.05 5.92 10.16
N TRP A 54 -23.70 7.07 10.05
CA TRP A 54 -24.02 7.73 8.79
C TRP A 54 -22.89 8.60 8.25
N GLN A 55 -21.84 8.86 9.03
CA GLN A 55 -20.75 9.73 8.63
C GLN A 55 -20.10 9.27 7.31
N GLU A 56 -19.71 8.00 7.23
CA GLU A 56 -19.10 7.44 6.02
C GLU A 56 -20.05 7.44 4.83
N LEU A 57 -21.33 7.11 5.06
CA LEU A 57 -22.36 7.10 4.02
C LEU A 57 -22.63 8.51 3.47
N LEU A 58 -22.63 9.54 4.32
CA LEU A 58 -22.78 10.93 3.89
C LEU A 58 -21.56 11.42 3.13
N SER A 59 -20.35 11.10 3.59
CA SER A 59 -19.11 11.42 2.86
C SER A 59 -19.14 10.79 1.45
N MET A 60 -19.56 9.53 1.36
CA MET A 60 -19.67 8.82 0.09
C MET A 60 -20.79 9.38 -0.80
N ALA A 61 -21.95 9.69 -0.23
CA ALA A 61 -23.05 10.33 -0.96
C ALA A 61 -22.63 11.70 -1.51
N ARG A 62 -21.89 12.48 -0.72
CA ARG A 62 -21.33 13.78 -1.13
C ARG A 62 -20.38 13.61 -2.31
N LEU A 63 -19.44 12.67 -2.21
CA LEU A 63 -18.51 12.34 -3.28
C LEU A 63 -19.23 12.00 -4.59
N PHE A 64 -20.27 11.15 -4.54
CA PHE A 64 -21.02 10.75 -5.73
C PHE A 64 -21.92 11.86 -6.29
N LEU A 65 -22.55 12.66 -5.42
CA LEU A 65 -23.53 13.67 -5.81
C LEU A 65 -22.93 14.97 -6.26
N GLU A 66 -21.77 15.37 -5.73
CA GLU A 66 -21.07 16.54 -6.22
C GLU A 66 -20.55 16.34 -7.65
N GLY A 67 -20.70 15.14 -8.25
CA GLY A 67 -20.72 14.94 -9.71
C GLY A 67 -19.41 15.29 -10.40
N ARG A 68 -18.33 15.21 -9.64
CA ARG A 68 -17.04 15.77 -9.97
C ARG A 68 -16.19 14.65 -10.59
N TYR A 69 -16.45 14.35 -11.87
CA TYR A 69 -15.70 13.39 -12.70
C TYR A 69 -15.21 14.04 -14.02
N GLN A 70 -13.91 14.01 -14.29
CA GLN A 70 -13.29 14.46 -15.55
C GLN A 70 -13.38 13.33 -16.58
N THR A 71 -14.26 13.49 -17.57
CA THR A 71 -14.18 12.74 -18.83
C THR A 71 -13.36 13.58 -19.81
N THR A 72 -12.21 13.07 -20.22
CA THR A 72 -11.40 13.62 -21.31
C THR A 72 -12.18 13.45 -22.63
N THR A 73 -13.10 14.37 -22.91
CA THR A 73 -13.72 14.50 -24.23
C THR A 73 -13.94 15.98 -24.45
N GLY A 74 -13.34 16.52 -25.53
CA GLY A 74 -13.26 17.95 -25.83
C GLY A 74 -14.63 18.62 -25.93
N GLY A 75 -15.11 19.12 -24.81
CA GLY A 75 -16.31 19.93 -24.65
C GLY A 75 -16.26 20.61 -23.30
N ALA A 76 -16.93 21.75 -23.15
CA ALA A 76 -16.91 22.62 -21.97
C ALA A 76 -17.64 22.01 -20.75
N GLY A 77 -17.42 20.74 -20.44
CA GLY A 77 -17.83 20.09 -19.20
C GLY A 77 -16.78 20.32 -18.12
N ARG A 78 -17.11 21.13 -17.11
CA ARG A 78 -16.30 21.25 -15.90
C ARG A 78 -16.48 19.99 -15.04
N GLY A 79 -15.64 18.98 -15.26
CA GLY A 79 -15.46 17.87 -14.32
C GLY A 79 -14.54 18.27 -13.17
N THR A 80 -14.51 17.50 -12.08
CA THR A 80 -13.36 17.46 -11.16
C THR A 80 -12.86 16.02 -11.16
N ALA A 81 -11.60 15.76 -10.81
CA ALA A 81 -11.07 14.41 -10.74
C ALA A 81 -10.98 14.00 -9.27
N LEU A 82 -11.29 12.74 -8.96
CA LEU A 82 -10.82 12.12 -7.72
C LEU A 82 -9.36 11.75 -7.94
N LEU A 83 -8.49 12.75 -7.79
CA LEU A 83 -7.05 12.55 -7.86
C LEU A 83 -6.59 12.04 -6.50
N PHE A 84 -6.28 10.76 -6.43
CA PHE A 84 -5.59 10.21 -5.28
C PHE A 84 -4.09 10.36 -5.48
N GLU A 85 -3.39 10.77 -4.42
CA GLU A 85 -1.94 10.56 -4.32
C GLU A 85 -1.68 9.06 -4.21
N MET A 86 -1.59 8.38 -5.37
CA MET A 86 -1.58 6.92 -5.44
C MET A 86 -0.41 6.30 -4.67
N ASN A 87 0.72 7.00 -4.56
CA ASN A 87 1.83 6.57 -3.71
C ASN A 87 1.38 6.48 -2.24
N THR A 88 0.81 7.55 -1.69
CA THR A 88 0.31 7.58 -0.30
C THR A 88 -0.81 6.58 -0.07
N LEU A 89 -1.73 6.44 -1.03
CA LEU A 89 -2.82 5.46 -0.91
C LEU A 89 -2.28 4.03 -0.87
N PHE A 90 -1.34 3.70 -1.75
CA PHE A 90 -0.72 2.38 -1.79
C PHE A 90 0.08 2.08 -0.53
N GLU A 91 0.88 3.05 -0.06
CA GLU A 91 1.64 2.98 1.18
C GLU A 91 0.71 2.68 2.38
N GLU A 92 -0.33 3.49 2.57
CA GLU A 92 -1.28 3.31 3.68
C GLU A 92 -2.02 1.97 3.60
N TYR A 93 -2.43 1.58 2.39
CA TYR A 93 -3.15 0.34 2.17
C TYR A 93 -2.29 -0.88 2.55
N VAL A 94 -1.09 -0.97 1.99
CA VAL A 94 -0.12 -2.04 2.29
C VAL A 94 0.24 -2.02 3.77
N GLY A 95 0.56 -0.86 4.33
CA GLY A 95 0.94 -0.70 5.72
C GLY A 95 -0.11 -1.23 6.69
N ARG A 96 -1.39 -0.92 6.45
CA ARG A 96 -2.50 -1.43 7.24
C ARG A 96 -2.68 -2.94 7.09
N LEU A 97 -2.53 -3.47 5.88
CA LEU A 97 -2.62 -4.92 5.67
C LEU A 97 -1.48 -5.69 6.35
N ILE A 98 -0.25 -5.18 6.29
CA ILE A 98 0.91 -5.76 6.97
C ILE A 98 0.72 -5.72 8.50
N SER A 99 0.23 -4.60 9.03
CA SER A 99 -0.10 -4.47 10.45
C SER A 99 -1.14 -5.51 10.90
N ARG A 100 -2.15 -5.79 10.07
CA ARG A 100 -3.16 -6.83 10.33
C ARG A 100 -2.58 -8.24 10.19
N ALA A 101 -1.74 -8.46 9.18
CA ALA A 101 -1.11 -9.75 8.92
C ALA A 101 -0.21 -10.19 10.10
N LEU A 102 0.48 -9.23 10.73
CA LEU A 102 1.36 -9.45 11.87
C LEU A 102 0.67 -9.30 13.24
N ALA A 103 -0.62 -9.00 13.27
CA ALA A 103 -1.36 -8.93 14.53
C ALA A 103 -1.31 -10.30 15.25
N GLY A 104 -0.86 -10.29 16.52
CA GLY A 104 -0.72 -11.49 17.35
C GLY A 104 0.63 -12.20 17.25
N THR A 105 1.58 -11.68 16.46
CA THR A 105 2.97 -12.17 16.46
C THR A 105 3.82 -11.37 17.46
N ASP A 106 5.09 -11.75 17.60
CA ASP A 106 6.08 -11.03 18.39
C ASP A 106 6.67 -9.80 17.66
N MET A 107 6.12 -9.46 16.48
CA MET A 107 6.56 -8.34 15.67
C MET A 107 5.62 -7.13 15.80
N THR A 108 6.20 -5.93 15.79
CA THR A 108 5.47 -4.67 15.78
C THR A 108 5.72 -3.90 14.48
N VAL A 109 4.69 -3.26 13.95
CA VAL A 109 4.75 -2.47 12.71
C VAL A 109 4.66 -0.98 13.03
N SER A 110 5.56 -0.18 12.44
CA SER A 110 5.49 1.28 12.46
C SER A 110 5.37 1.80 11.03
N LEU A 111 4.27 2.48 10.73
CA LEU A 111 4.05 3.15 9.45
C LEU A 111 4.73 4.52 9.48
N GLN A 112 5.36 4.92 8.37
CA GLN A 112 6.02 6.23 8.24
C GLN A 112 6.99 6.54 9.38
N GLY A 113 7.74 5.51 9.80
CA GLY A 113 8.49 5.48 11.05
C GLY A 113 9.96 5.83 10.90
N GLY A 114 10.71 5.64 11.99
CA GLY A 114 12.16 5.67 12.00
C GLY A 114 12.75 7.05 12.23
N ARG A 115 12.36 8.05 11.43
CA ARG A 115 12.71 9.47 11.62
C ARG A 115 14.21 9.75 11.85
N LEU A 116 15.09 8.80 11.51
CA LEU A 116 16.54 8.94 11.60
C LEU A 116 17.04 9.84 10.48
N PHE A 117 18.14 10.54 10.73
CA PHE A 117 18.72 11.50 9.79
C PHE A 117 19.94 10.89 9.11
N CYS A 118 20.08 11.08 7.79
CA CYS A 118 21.24 10.61 7.04
C CYS A 118 22.52 11.34 7.45
N LEU A 119 22.41 12.61 7.82
CA LEU A 119 23.53 13.49 8.14
C LEU A 119 23.25 14.26 9.43
N SER A 120 24.31 14.72 10.09
CA SER A 120 24.25 15.71 11.16
C SER A 120 25.16 16.87 10.81
N ALA A 121 24.69 18.10 11.02
CA ALA A 121 25.49 19.30 10.82
C ALA A 121 26.67 19.32 11.79
N GLU A 122 27.90 19.37 11.27
CA GLU A 122 29.15 19.19 12.03
C GLU A 122 29.24 20.09 13.27
N MET A 123 28.82 21.37 13.17
CA MET A 123 28.93 22.34 14.25
C MET A 123 27.78 22.31 15.26
N THR A 124 26.63 21.73 14.92
CA THR A 124 25.40 21.84 15.73
C THR A 124 24.76 20.51 16.06
N GLU A 125 25.31 19.41 15.53
CA GLU A 125 24.76 18.05 15.55
C GLU A 125 23.30 17.94 15.06
N ARG A 126 22.79 18.99 14.42
CA ARG A 126 21.43 19.03 13.91
C ARG A 126 21.26 17.99 12.81
N GLY A 127 20.29 17.10 12.98
CA GLY A 127 19.92 16.12 11.96
C GLY A 127 19.49 16.79 10.65
N LEU A 128 20.04 16.30 9.53
CA LEU A 128 19.78 16.73 8.16
C LEU A 128 19.37 15.51 7.32
N PHE A 129 18.48 15.73 6.35
CA PHE A 129 17.94 14.69 5.47
C PHE A 129 17.29 13.54 6.25
N GLN A 130 16.11 13.81 6.80
CA GLN A 130 15.36 12.81 7.54
C GLN A 130 14.88 11.70 6.61
N THR A 131 15.14 10.46 7.01
CA THR A 131 14.57 9.28 6.36
C THR A 131 13.17 9.00 6.88
N LYS A 132 12.33 8.54 5.96
CA LYS A 132 10.96 8.14 6.25
C LYS A 132 10.64 6.87 5.45
N PRO A 133 11.10 5.70 5.91
CA PRO A 133 10.64 4.45 5.33
C PRO A 133 9.13 4.30 5.54
N ASP A 134 8.46 3.76 4.52
CA ASP A 134 7.01 3.54 4.55
C ASP A 134 6.61 2.61 5.70
N ILE A 135 7.34 1.51 5.89
CA ILE A 135 7.01 0.47 6.87
C ILE A 135 8.28 -0.06 7.54
N LEU A 136 8.30 -0.01 8.88
CA LEU A 136 9.31 -0.64 9.71
C LEU A 136 8.69 -1.78 10.51
N ILE A 137 9.30 -2.96 10.44
CA ILE A 137 8.94 -4.12 11.26
C ILE A 137 10.03 -4.34 12.29
N ARG A 138 9.63 -4.45 13.55
CA ARG A 138 10.53 -4.68 14.68
C ARG A 138 10.18 -5.98 15.39
N ARG A 139 11.20 -6.67 15.89
CA ARG A 139 11.08 -7.82 16.79
C ARG A 139 11.98 -7.56 17.99
N ALA A 140 11.44 -7.69 19.20
CA ALA A 140 12.17 -7.37 20.44
C ALA A 140 12.85 -5.98 20.42
N GLY A 141 12.19 -4.97 19.83
CA GLY A 141 12.69 -3.58 19.73
C GLY A 141 13.65 -3.30 18.56
N ALA A 142 14.34 -4.32 18.03
CA ALA A 142 15.25 -4.18 16.90
C ALA A 142 14.48 -4.15 15.57
N VAL A 143 14.92 -3.31 14.61
CA VAL A 143 14.37 -3.30 13.25
C VAL A 143 14.87 -4.55 12.52
N VAL A 144 13.93 -5.42 12.13
CA VAL A 144 14.26 -6.68 11.43
C VAL A 144 13.96 -6.60 9.93
N HIS A 145 13.08 -5.68 9.52
CA HIS A 145 12.69 -5.54 8.12
C HIS A 145 12.22 -4.12 7.84
N VAL A 146 12.74 -3.51 6.77
CA VAL A 146 12.23 -2.26 6.21
C VAL A 146 11.55 -2.54 4.88
N ILE A 147 10.34 -2.03 4.68
CA ILE A 147 9.62 -2.14 3.42
C ILE A 147 9.32 -0.73 2.92
N ASP A 148 9.67 -0.45 1.68
CA ASP A 148 9.38 0.79 0.97
C ASP A 148 8.50 0.45 -0.24
N THR A 149 7.37 1.13 -0.35
CA THR A 149 6.35 0.84 -1.36
C THR A 149 6.50 1.78 -2.54
N LYS A 150 6.29 1.28 -3.76
CA LYS A 150 6.40 2.07 -4.98
C LYS A 150 5.20 1.85 -5.88
N TRP A 151 4.42 2.90 -6.13
CA TRP A 151 3.34 2.85 -7.12
C TRP A 151 3.87 3.04 -8.54
N LYS A 152 4.59 2.02 -9.03
CA LYS A 152 5.17 1.98 -10.38
C LYS A 152 4.97 0.61 -11.00
N ARG A 153 4.78 0.56 -12.32
CA ARG A 153 4.81 -0.70 -13.07
C ARG A 153 6.26 -1.06 -13.35
N ILE A 154 6.76 -2.11 -12.72
CA ILE A 154 8.05 -2.70 -13.03
C ILE A 154 7.90 -3.72 -14.15
N SER A 155 8.91 -3.86 -15.00
CA SER A 155 8.89 -4.84 -16.08
C SER A 155 9.92 -5.92 -15.81
N SER A 156 9.49 -7.18 -15.81
CA SER A 156 10.40 -8.33 -15.94
C SER A 156 10.87 -8.41 -17.39
N ARG A 157 11.73 -7.48 -17.81
CA ARG A 157 12.42 -7.58 -19.10
C ARG A 157 13.63 -8.48 -18.91
N ILE A 158 13.71 -9.52 -19.73
CA ILE A 158 14.84 -10.46 -19.76
C ILE A 158 16.17 -9.72 -19.98
N ASP A 159 16.13 -8.61 -20.73
CA ASP A 159 17.31 -7.81 -21.10
C ASP A 159 17.59 -6.63 -20.16
N ASP A 160 16.81 -6.43 -19.10
CA ASP A 160 17.08 -5.41 -18.07
C ASP A 160 17.51 -6.08 -16.76
N PRO A 161 18.82 -6.11 -16.45
CA PRO A 161 19.32 -6.67 -15.19
C PRO A 161 18.74 -5.97 -13.96
N LYS A 162 18.23 -4.73 -14.10
CA LYS A 162 17.64 -3.94 -13.02
C LYS A 162 16.16 -4.25 -12.82
N GLN A 163 15.53 -5.01 -13.73
CA GLN A 163 14.11 -5.39 -13.68
C GLN A 163 13.16 -4.18 -13.45
N GLY A 164 13.51 -3.00 -13.98
CA GLY A 164 12.75 -1.77 -13.77
C GLY A 164 12.89 -1.10 -12.40
N VAL A 165 13.75 -1.59 -11.49
CA VAL A 165 14.08 -0.92 -10.23
C VAL A 165 14.97 0.29 -10.50
N SER A 166 14.63 1.45 -9.96
CA SER A 166 15.41 2.67 -10.18
C SER A 166 16.64 2.75 -9.25
N GLN A 167 17.73 3.34 -9.73
CA GLN A 167 18.95 3.53 -8.91
C GLN A 167 18.67 4.38 -7.65
N GLY A 168 17.80 5.38 -7.75
CA GLY A 168 17.40 6.20 -6.61
C GLY A 168 16.70 5.38 -5.51
N ASP A 169 15.84 4.44 -5.91
CA ASP A 169 15.19 3.53 -4.97
C ASP A 169 16.23 2.63 -4.28
N VAL A 170 17.21 2.09 -5.02
CA VAL A 170 18.30 1.28 -4.43
C VAL A 170 19.15 2.09 -3.43
N TYR A 171 19.55 3.32 -3.78
CA TYR A 171 20.33 4.17 -2.88
C TYR A 171 19.56 4.56 -1.61
N GLN A 172 18.24 4.79 -1.74
CA GLN A 172 17.37 5.00 -0.59
C GLN A 172 17.37 3.76 0.33
N MET A 173 17.24 2.56 -0.23
CA MET A 173 17.30 1.32 0.55
C MET A 173 18.66 1.11 1.22
N MET A 174 19.77 1.47 0.55
CA MET A 174 21.11 1.42 1.17
C MET A 174 21.23 2.36 2.37
N ALA A 175 20.68 3.57 2.28
CA ALA A 175 20.63 4.49 3.42
C ALA A 175 19.82 3.89 4.58
N TYR A 176 18.72 3.18 4.27
CA TYR A 176 17.92 2.50 5.30
C TYR A 176 18.66 1.33 5.94
N ALA A 177 19.41 0.55 5.16
CA ALA A 177 20.28 -0.51 5.67
C ALA A 177 21.22 0.02 6.75
N GLN A 178 21.91 1.12 6.43
CA GLN A 178 22.92 1.74 7.28
C GLN A 178 22.33 2.34 8.55
N LEU A 179 21.22 3.09 8.43
CA LEU A 179 20.64 3.82 9.56
C LEU A 179 19.85 2.92 10.52
N TYR A 180 19.14 1.92 10.00
CA TYR A 180 18.25 1.09 10.80
C TYR A 180 18.86 -0.25 11.19
N GLY A 181 20.02 -0.62 10.63
CA GLY A 181 20.67 -1.91 10.90
C GLY A 181 19.80 -3.10 10.50
N ALA A 182 18.89 -2.91 9.54
CA ALA A 182 17.93 -3.93 9.17
C ALA A 182 18.63 -5.02 8.33
N PRO A 183 18.51 -6.31 8.70
CA PRO A 183 19.08 -7.41 7.91
C PRO A 183 18.33 -7.63 6.60
N ARG A 184 17.10 -7.10 6.49
CA ARG A 184 16.24 -7.29 5.33
C ARG A 184 15.54 -6.01 4.92
N LEU A 185 15.47 -5.82 3.62
CA LEU A 185 14.87 -4.69 2.94
C LEU A 185 13.96 -5.21 1.82
N THR A 186 12.82 -4.58 1.59
CA THR A 186 11.96 -4.89 0.44
C THR A 186 11.49 -3.63 -0.26
N LEU A 187 11.67 -3.58 -1.58
CA LEU A 187 10.92 -2.69 -2.47
C LEU A 187 9.67 -3.43 -2.94
N LEU A 188 8.49 -2.93 -2.54
CA LEU A 188 7.22 -3.57 -2.83
C LEU A 188 6.42 -2.78 -3.88
N TYR A 189 6.03 -3.47 -4.96
CA TYR A 189 5.31 -2.89 -6.10
C TYR A 189 3.90 -3.49 -6.24
N PRO A 190 2.95 -2.80 -6.89
CA PRO A 190 1.70 -3.42 -7.30
C PRO A 190 1.98 -4.49 -8.38
N HIS A 191 1.42 -5.67 -8.19
CA HIS A 191 1.52 -6.77 -9.14
C HIS A 191 0.67 -6.51 -10.39
N HIS A 192 1.09 -7.06 -11.52
CA HIS A 192 0.32 -7.06 -12.77
C HIS A 192 0.71 -8.26 -13.63
N SER A 193 -0.18 -8.63 -14.56
CA SER A 193 -0.01 -9.82 -15.42
C SER A 193 1.32 -9.92 -16.17
N GLY A 194 1.95 -8.77 -16.49
CA GLY A 194 3.28 -8.74 -17.12
C GLY A 194 4.43 -9.24 -16.23
N LEU A 195 4.21 -9.54 -14.94
CA LEU A 195 5.21 -10.11 -14.02
C LEU A 195 5.04 -11.64 -13.83
N GLY A 196 4.11 -12.25 -14.55
CA GLY A 196 3.72 -13.66 -14.37
C GLY A 196 2.39 -13.80 -13.63
N SER A 197 2.06 -15.03 -13.29
CA SER A 197 0.77 -15.41 -12.68
C SER A 197 0.76 -15.39 -11.15
N GLU A 198 1.93 -15.26 -10.50
CA GLU A 198 2.06 -15.33 -9.05
C GLU A 198 2.71 -14.08 -8.45
N GLU A 199 2.15 -13.63 -7.32
CA GLU A 199 2.71 -12.58 -6.48
C GLU A 199 3.89 -13.14 -5.69
N LEU A 200 5.11 -12.72 -6.03
CA LEU A 200 6.33 -13.29 -5.46
C LEU A 200 7.42 -12.24 -5.26
N VAL A 201 8.47 -12.67 -4.54
CA VAL A 201 9.79 -12.05 -4.59
C VAL A 201 10.35 -12.26 -5.99
N LEU A 202 10.53 -11.16 -6.72
CA LEU A 202 11.00 -11.12 -8.11
C LEU A 202 12.52 -11.19 -8.20
N ALA A 203 13.20 -10.60 -7.21
CA ALA A 203 14.65 -10.62 -7.10
C ALA A 203 15.07 -10.53 -5.63
N ARG A 204 16.22 -11.15 -5.33
CA ARG A 204 16.85 -11.12 -4.02
C ARG A 204 18.34 -10.88 -4.19
N ASN A 205 18.81 -9.73 -3.75
CA ASN A 205 20.21 -9.30 -3.92
C ASN A 205 20.82 -8.94 -2.57
N ARG A 206 22.10 -9.25 -2.38
CA ARG A 206 22.86 -8.78 -1.22
C ARG A 206 23.41 -7.38 -1.51
N ILE A 207 23.36 -6.48 -0.54
CA ILE A 207 24.05 -5.19 -0.65
C ILE A 207 25.56 -5.47 -0.62
N THR A 208 26.29 -5.01 -1.64
CA THR A 208 27.74 -5.23 -1.73
C THR A 208 28.46 -4.74 -0.46
N GLY A 209 29.20 -5.64 0.19
CA GLY A 209 29.94 -5.33 1.42
C GLY A 209 29.11 -5.41 2.72
N HIS A 210 27.85 -5.81 2.67
CA HIS A 210 26.96 -5.94 3.83
C HIS A 210 26.19 -7.26 3.81
N ASP A 211 25.78 -7.77 4.99
CA ASP A 211 24.93 -8.96 5.08
C ASP A 211 23.45 -8.68 4.77
N THR A 212 23.07 -7.41 4.70
CA THR A 212 21.69 -6.98 4.42
C THR A 212 21.25 -7.41 3.02
N ILE A 213 20.05 -7.99 2.96
CA ILE A 213 19.41 -8.40 1.71
C ILE A 213 18.37 -7.38 1.28
N LEU A 214 18.40 -7.00 0.00
CA LEU A 214 17.37 -6.24 -0.68
C LEU A 214 16.55 -7.15 -1.61
N GLU A 215 15.26 -7.21 -1.35
CA GLU A 215 14.28 -7.92 -2.15
C GLU A 215 13.43 -6.96 -2.98
N THR A 216 13.14 -7.35 -4.21
CA THR A 216 12.11 -6.74 -5.04
C THR A 216 10.93 -7.68 -5.02
N ALA A 217 9.75 -7.20 -4.62
CA ALA A 217 8.55 -8.03 -4.54
C ALA A 217 7.33 -7.30 -5.12
N SER A 218 6.29 -8.07 -5.43
CA SER A 218 5.02 -7.51 -5.91
C SER A 218 3.81 -8.12 -5.23
N ILE A 219 2.72 -7.34 -5.12
CA ILE A 219 1.46 -7.76 -4.49
C ILE A 219 0.24 -7.37 -5.32
N ASP A 220 -0.69 -8.30 -5.54
CA ASP A 220 -1.92 -8.07 -6.30
C ASP A 220 -2.99 -7.51 -5.38
N VAL A 221 -3.07 -6.19 -5.37
CA VAL A 221 -4.07 -5.45 -4.60
C VAL A 221 -5.49 -5.55 -5.16
N ALA A 222 -5.66 -6.01 -6.40
CA ALA A 222 -6.98 -6.16 -7.02
C ALA A 222 -7.68 -7.45 -6.57
N ASN A 223 -6.92 -8.49 -6.22
CA ASN A 223 -7.47 -9.73 -5.69
C ASN A 223 -7.42 -9.75 -4.16
N GLY A 224 -8.57 -9.56 -3.49
CA GLY A 224 -8.63 -9.58 -2.02
C GLY A 224 -8.54 -10.97 -1.37
N THR A 225 -8.63 -12.05 -2.15
CA THR A 225 -8.70 -13.42 -1.62
C THR A 225 -7.38 -13.80 -0.95
N ASN A 226 -7.44 -14.27 0.30
CA ASN A 226 -6.26 -14.70 1.09
C ASN A 226 -5.13 -13.66 1.17
N MET A 227 -5.46 -12.37 1.02
CA MET A 227 -4.49 -11.28 0.97
C MET A 227 -3.56 -11.24 2.19
N LEU A 228 -4.11 -11.45 3.39
CA LEU A 228 -3.32 -11.45 4.63
C LEU A 228 -2.33 -12.61 4.67
N ASP A 229 -2.71 -13.80 4.20
CA ASP A 229 -1.83 -14.96 4.20
C ASP A 229 -0.72 -14.85 3.16
N ARG A 230 -1.02 -14.26 1.99
CA ARG A 230 0.01 -13.92 1.00
C ARG A 230 1.03 -12.93 1.56
N LEU A 231 0.57 -11.88 2.26
CA LEU A 231 1.45 -10.94 2.95
C LEU A 231 2.29 -11.59 4.05
N ARG A 232 1.68 -12.49 4.84
CA ARG A 232 2.42 -13.29 5.82
C ARG A 232 3.51 -14.09 5.14
N ARG A 233 3.21 -14.78 4.04
CA ARG A 233 4.23 -15.52 3.28
C ARG A 233 5.33 -14.58 2.80
N LEU A 234 5.01 -13.44 2.21
CA LEU A 234 6.01 -12.47 1.79
C LEU A 234 6.92 -12.02 2.95
N ILE A 235 6.36 -11.83 4.15
CA ILE A 235 7.12 -11.41 5.33
C ILE A 235 7.89 -12.57 6.00
N PHE A 236 7.37 -13.79 6.00
CA PHE A 236 7.98 -14.93 6.73
C PHE A 236 8.80 -15.90 5.85
N VAL A 237 8.51 -16.03 4.55
CA VAL A 237 9.14 -17.04 3.67
C VAL A 237 10.64 -16.84 3.51
N SER A 238 11.19 -15.64 3.74
CA SER A 238 12.64 -15.44 3.70
C SER A 238 13.40 -15.90 4.96
N GLU A 239 12.72 -16.23 6.07
CA GLU A 239 13.40 -16.74 7.27
C GLU A 239 13.85 -18.21 7.09
N ALA A 240 13.11 -19.00 6.29
CA ALA A 240 13.43 -20.40 6.02
C ALA A 240 14.69 -20.55 5.15
N ASP A 241 14.89 -19.69 4.15
CA ASP A 241 16.09 -19.73 3.30
C ASP A 241 17.34 -19.23 4.04
N ALA A 242 17.19 -18.34 5.03
CA ALA A 242 18.30 -17.86 5.86
C ALA A 242 18.85 -18.94 6.82
N THR A 243 18.00 -19.89 7.22
CA THR A 243 18.41 -21.02 8.07
C THR A 243 18.96 -22.20 7.28
N GLY A 244 18.59 -22.35 6.01
CA GLY A 244 19.17 -23.33 5.09
C GLY A 244 20.63 -23.03 4.73
N VAL A 245 20.96 -21.77 4.44
CA VAL A 245 22.34 -21.36 4.06
C VAL A 245 23.33 -21.51 5.21
N ARG A 246 22.89 -21.38 6.48
CA ARG A 246 23.77 -21.60 7.64
C ARG A 246 24.20 -23.06 7.84
N ARG A 247 23.42 -24.03 7.35
CA ARG A 247 23.76 -25.46 7.49
C ARG A 247 24.77 -25.95 6.44
N GLU A 248 24.78 -25.35 5.25
CA GLU A 248 25.75 -25.74 4.21
C GLU A 248 27.14 -25.14 4.45
N ASN A 249 27.23 -23.93 5.04
CA ASN A 249 28.53 -23.32 5.33
C ASN A 249 29.29 -23.97 6.50
N THR A 250 28.61 -24.68 7.42
CA THR A 250 29.30 -25.44 8.49
C THR A 250 29.79 -26.81 8.02
N ALA A 251 29.24 -27.34 6.93
CA ALA A 251 29.69 -28.62 6.35
C ALA A 251 30.93 -28.45 5.46
N PHE A 252 31.12 -27.26 4.86
CA PHE A 252 32.26 -26.99 3.98
C PHE A 252 33.58 -26.68 4.73
N GLU A 253 33.51 -26.20 5.98
CA GLU A 253 34.71 -25.94 6.80
C GLU A 253 35.31 -27.23 7.44
N GLN A 254 34.59 -28.35 7.41
CA GLN A 254 35.11 -29.64 7.92
C GLN A 254 35.84 -30.48 6.86
N TYR A 255 35.87 -30.08 5.59
CA TYR A 255 36.47 -30.86 4.50
C TYR A 255 37.75 -30.26 3.88
N THR A 256 38.19 -29.09 4.34
CA THR A 256 39.41 -28.42 3.82
C THR A 256 40.55 -28.30 4.85
N SER A 257 40.44 -29.00 5.98
CA SER A 257 41.53 -29.17 6.95
C SER A 257 41.88 -30.65 7.09
N GLY A 258 42.64 -31.16 6.11
CA GLY A 258 43.22 -32.51 6.08
C GLY A 258 44.36 -32.58 5.08
#